data_AF-A0A2G6KLL6-F1
#
_entry.id   AF-A0A2G6KLL6-F1
#
_cell.length_a   1.000
_cell.length_b   1.000
_cell.length_c   1.000
_cell.angle_alpha   90.00
_cell.angle_beta   90.00
_cell.angle_gamma   90.00
#
_symmetry.space_group_name_H-M   'P 1'
#
loop_
_entity.id
_entity.type
_entity.pdbx_description
1 polymer ?
#
loop_
_entity_poly.entity_id
_entity_poly.type
_entity_poly.pdbx_seq_one_letter_code
_entity_poly.pdbx_strand_id
1 'polypeptide(L)'
;AMGIAGAINAQNKLGQDLDGNLGGNLFTPLEPAVVAHPQNTGTASMSATVSDHTGLTGDNYSLYYDGSQYVLTNLTTEASQTGAGPFTIDGMTITPSGAANAGDRFLINTATNAARTFDVAFSRPEEIAAASPLRVDANASNVGTAEISLQSLSDTSALPLASAAVLTFDPDALGAGVPGFVVSGGLTGGPLAYNPATDSDGVSFTLGDVSIEVSGVPQDGDSLSIGNNSGGVGDNRNALAMSDLQTNDVLRGSTASFSDVYGGLVADIGVSAQRAQNSANSEQVLLDEAKAAKESVSGVNLDEEAANLLRFQQAYQAAAQVITVADQMFQTLLSATRR
;
A
#
# COMPACT_ATOMS: atom_id res chain seq x y z
N ALA A 1 1.02 -0.43 5.63
CA ALA A 1 1.91 -1.12 6.59
C ALA A 1 3.34 -1.23 6.04
N MET A 2 3.61 -2.09 5.05
CA MET A 2 4.98 -2.25 4.50
C MET A 2 5.60 -0.95 4.00
N GLY A 3 4.87 -0.19 3.16
CA GLY A 3 5.35 1.11 2.67
C GLY A 3 5.63 2.12 3.77
N ILE A 4 4.77 2.19 4.79
CA ILE A 4 4.94 3.09 5.95
C ILE A 4 6.17 2.69 6.77
N ALA A 5 6.31 1.41 7.11
CA ALA A 5 7.47 0.90 7.85
C ALA A 5 8.77 1.15 7.05
N GLY A 6 8.76 0.85 5.75
CA GLY A 6 9.89 1.07 4.86
C GLY A 6 10.31 2.53 4.77
N ALA A 7 9.36 3.44 4.55
CA ALA A 7 9.62 4.88 4.44
C ALA A 7 10.14 5.48 5.75
N ILE A 8 9.50 5.17 6.89
CA ILE A 8 9.92 5.69 8.19
C ILE A 8 11.30 5.13 8.58
N ASN A 9 11.55 3.83 8.33
CA ASN A 9 12.85 3.24 8.59
C ASN A 9 13.94 3.83 7.69
N ALA A 10 13.65 4.05 6.40
CA ALA A 10 14.58 4.67 5.47
C ALA A 10 14.94 6.09 5.94
N GLN A 11 13.94 6.90 6.31
CA GLN A 11 14.18 8.24 6.82
C GLN A 11 14.94 8.26 8.15
N ASN A 12 14.64 7.34 9.08
CA ASN A 12 15.38 7.26 10.34
C ASN A 12 16.87 6.97 10.11
N LYS A 13 17.21 6.09 9.15
CA LYS A 13 18.59 5.78 8.77
C LYS A 13 19.38 6.93 8.14
N LEU A 14 18.68 7.95 7.65
CA LEU A 14 19.27 9.18 7.13
C LEU A 14 19.58 10.21 8.24
N GLY A 15 19.14 9.93 9.47
CA GLY A 15 19.41 10.76 10.64
C GLY A 15 20.54 10.23 11.52
N GLN A 16 20.84 10.99 12.56
CA GLN A 16 21.59 10.53 13.73
C GLN A 16 20.77 10.66 15.02
N ASP A 17 21.01 9.73 15.93
CA ASP A 17 20.35 9.57 17.23
C ASP A 17 20.98 10.50 18.30
N LEU A 18 20.45 10.47 19.54
CA LEU A 18 20.95 11.36 20.62
C LEU A 18 22.39 11.03 21.04
N ASP A 19 22.80 9.78 20.85
CA ASP A 19 24.14 9.28 21.17
C ASP A 19 25.14 9.55 20.02
N GLY A 20 24.67 10.12 18.89
CA GLY A 20 25.46 10.45 17.70
C GLY A 20 25.66 9.27 16.74
N ASN A 21 24.94 8.17 16.91
CA ASN A 21 24.96 7.05 15.99
C ASN A 21 23.95 7.25 14.85
N LEU A 22 24.20 6.65 13.69
CA LEU A 22 23.22 6.63 12.60
C LEU A 22 21.95 5.88 13.02
N GLY A 23 20.80 6.37 12.55
CA GLY A 23 19.52 5.79 12.93
C GLY A 23 19.32 4.35 12.47
N GLY A 24 18.62 3.58 13.30
CA GLY A 24 18.21 2.20 13.00
C GLY A 24 16.82 2.09 12.38
N ASN A 25 16.27 0.87 12.38
CA ASN A 25 14.86 0.66 12.07
C ASN A 25 13.99 1.09 13.27
N LEU A 26 12.94 1.87 13.02
CA LEU A 26 11.92 2.18 14.03
C LEU A 26 10.79 1.13 14.04
N PHE A 27 10.52 0.52 12.90
CA PHE A 27 9.57 -0.59 12.74
C PHE A 27 10.28 -1.83 12.22
N THR A 28 9.80 -3.01 12.58
CA THR A 28 10.33 -4.26 12.03
C THR A 28 10.13 -4.29 10.51
N PRO A 29 11.16 -4.59 9.69
CA PRO A 29 10.97 -4.78 8.26
C PRO A 29 9.89 -5.81 7.97
N LEU A 30 9.02 -5.50 7.01
CA LEU A 30 7.87 -6.32 6.65
C LEU A 30 8.05 -6.84 5.24
N GLU A 31 7.92 -8.16 5.09
CA GLU A 31 8.09 -8.84 3.82
C GLU A 31 6.78 -9.46 3.32
N PRO A 32 6.59 -9.57 1.99
CA PRO A 32 5.42 -10.22 1.43
C PRO A 32 5.35 -11.69 1.86
N ALA A 33 4.14 -12.15 2.16
CA ALA A 33 3.91 -13.55 2.47
C ALA A 33 3.84 -14.36 1.18
N VAL A 34 4.63 -15.41 1.06
CA VAL A 34 4.52 -16.35 -0.06
C VAL A 34 3.81 -17.62 0.40
N VAL A 35 2.75 -17.99 -0.32
CA VAL A 35 1.95 -19.18 -0.06
C VAL A 35 2.07 -20.13 -1.25
N ALA A 36 2.68 -21.29 -1.03
CA ALA A 36 2.68 -22.36 -2.00
C ALA A 36 1.30 -23.00 -2.10
N HIS A 37 0.86 -23.32 -3.31
CA HIS A 37 -0.42 -23.96 -3.48
C HIS A 37 -0.39 -25.43 -3.01
N PRO A 38 -1.43 -25.94 -2.32
CA PRO A 38 -1.40 -27.29 -1.74
C PRO A 38 -1.25 -28.44 -2.73
N GLN A 39 -1.55 -28.22 -4.01
CA GLN A 39 -1.39 -29.21 -5.08
C GLN A 39 -0.01 -29.15 -5.77
N ASN A 40 0.90 -28.27 -5.32
CA ASN A 40 2.25 -28.25 -5.86
C ASN A 40 2.93 -29.59 -5.58
N THR A 41 3.66 -30.08 -6.56
CA THR A 41 4.34 -31.38 -6.51
C THR A 41 5.86 -31.24 -6.48
N GLY A 42 6.39 -30.09 -6.89
CA GLY A 42 7.82 -29.80 -6.79
C GLY A 42 8.28 -29.49 -5.36
N THR A 43 9.58 -29.29 -5.23
CA THR A 43 10.25 -28.89 -3.98
C THR A 43 10.60 -27.41 -3.96
N ALA A 44 10.15 -26.64 -4.96
CA ALA A 44 10.45 -25.24 -5.06
C ALA A 44 9.85 -24.44 -3.90
N SER A 45 10.60 -23.45 -3.44
CA SER A 45 10.15 -22.44 -2.50
C SER A 45 10.49 -21.06 -3.04
N MET A 46 9.76 -20.06 -2.56
CA MET A 46 9.89 -18.68 -3.03
C MET A 46 10.12 -17.78 -1.83
N SER A 47 11.06 -16.85 -1.97
CA SER A 47 11.18 -15.70 -1.08
C SER A 47 10.77 -14.44 -1.83
N ALA A 48 10.06 -13.55 -1.15
CA ALA A 48 9.78 -12.20 -1.63
C ALA A 48 10.38 -11.22 -0.62
N THR A 49 11.16 -10.26 -1.10
CA THR A 49 11.79 -9.23 -0.27
C THR A 49 11.49 -7.84 -0.82
N VAL A 50 11.24 -6.86 0.04
CA VAL A 50 11.09 -5.45 -0.34
C VAL A 50 12.47 -4.81 -0.43
N SER A 51 12.87 -4.43 -1.64
CA SER A 51 14.11 -3.69 -1.89
C SER A 51 13.88 -2.19 -1.95
N ASP A 52 12.68 -1.75 -2.34
CA ASP A 52 12.30 -0.35 -2.45
C ASP A 52 10.84 -0.19 -2.01
N HIS A 53 10.63 0.61 -0.97
CA HIS A 53 9.30 0.84 -0.41
C HIS A 53 8.46 1.80 -1.25
N THR A 54 9.10 2.65 -2.06
CA THR A 54 8.41 3.66 -2.86
C THR A 54 7.63 3.02 -4.00
N GLY A 55 8.16 1.92 -4.59
CA GLY A 55 7.52 1.17 -5.66
C GLY A 55 6.34 0.29 -5.24
N LEU A 56 6.05 0.13 -3.94
CA LEU A 56 5.01 -0.80 -3.47
C LEU A 56 3.60 -0.33 -3.88
N THR A 57 2.91 -1.16 -4.67
CA THR A 57 1.55 -0.89 -5.16
C THR A 57 0.45 -1.47 -4.26
N GLY A 58 0.76 -2.52 -3.50
CA GLY A 58 -0.21 -3.28 -2.70
C GLY A 58 -0.95 -4.37 -3.47
N ASP A 59 -0.58 -4.61 -4.72
CA ASP A 59 -1.12 -5.71 -5.53
C ASP A 59 -0.63 -7.08 -5.06
N ASN A 60 -1.39 -8.12 -5.40
CA ASN A 60 -0.99 -9.51 -5.20
C ASN A 60 -0.51 -10.11 -6.51
N TYR A 61 0.36 -11.13 -6.42
CA TYR A 61 0.97 -11.75 -7.59
C TYR A 61 0.84 -13.26 -7.55
N SER A 62 0.70 -13.88 -8.72
CA SER A 62 0.81 -15.32 -8.88
C SER A 62 2.09 -15.63 -9.64
N LEU A 63 2.87 -16.58 -9.14
CA LEU A 63 4.02 -17.14 -9.83
C LEU A 63 3.70 -18.59 -10.20
N TYR A 64 3.69 -18.89 -11.50
CA TYR A 64 3.34 -20.19 -12.06
C TYR A 64 4.52 -20.78 -12.83
N TYR A 65 4.82 -22.07 -12.67
CA TYR A 65 5.86 -22.74 -13.45
C TYR A 65 5.26 -23.53 -14.61
N ASP A 66 5.62 -23.19 -15.85
CA ASP A 66 5.06 -23.79 -17.07
C ASP A 66 5.73 -25.10 -17.50
N GLY A 67 6.77 -25.53 -16.78
CA GLY A 67 7.61 -26.69 -17.11
C GLY A 67 8.97 -26.33 -17.71
N SER A 68 9.19 -25.06 -18.07
CA SER A 68 10.45 -24.51 -18.54
C SER A 68 10.89 -23.31 -17.69
N GLN A 69 9.97 -22.38 -17.43
CA GLN A 69 10.22 -21.10 -16.79
C GLN A 69 9.07 -20.70 -15.87
N TYR A 70 9.33 -19.73 -14.99
CA TYR A 70 8.30 -19.12 -14.19
C TYR A 70 7.63 -17.97 -14.94
N VAL A 71 6.32 -17.86 -14.77
CA VAL A 71 5.47 -16.76 -15.23
C VAL A 71 4.95 -16.06 -13.99
N LEU A 72 5.41 -14.84 -13.75
CA LEU A 72 4.92 -13.95 -12.70
C LEU A 72 3.80 -13.09 -13.29
N THR A 73 2.64 -13.08 -12.66
CA THR A 73 1.47 -12.31 -13.08
C THR A 73 0.97 -11.43 -11.93
N ASN A 74 0.80 -10.14 -12.18
CA ASN A 74 0.09 -9.24 -11.27
C ASN A 74 -1.42 -9.54 -11.36
N LEU A 75 -2.07 -9.80 -10.23
CA LEU A 75 -3.48 -10.21 -10.18
C LEU A 75 -4.47 -9.05 -10.32
N THR A 76 -4.01 -7.82 -10.25
CA THR A 76 -4.81 -6.61 -10.46
C THR A 76 -4.70 -6.14 -11.91
N THR A 77 -3.48 -6.04 -12.45
CA THR A 77 -3.22 -5.47 -13.79
C THR A 77 -3.14 -6.52 -14.90
N GLU A 78 -3.03 -7.80 -14.55
CA GLU A 78 -2.79 -8.93 -15.46
C GLU A 78 -1.46 -8.87 -16.22
N ALA A 79 -0.61 -7.86 -15.94
CA ALA A 79 0.73 -7.77 -16.51
C ALA A 79 1.58 -8.97 -16.06
N SER A 80 2.42 -9.49 -16.96
CA SER A 80 3.25 -10.66 -16.68
C SER A 80 4.71 -10.50 -17.09
N GLN A 81 5.58 -11.17 -16.35
CA GLN A 81 7.00 -11.34 -16.64
C GLN A 81 7.31 -12.83 -16.65
N THR A 82 8.23 -13.24 -17.53
CA THR A 82 8.59 -14.65 -17.68
C THR A 82 10.09 -14.84 -17.62
N GLY A 83 10.55 -15.87 -16.90
CA GLY A 83 11.98 -16.18 -16.78
C GLY A 83 12.29 -17.18 -15.66
N ALA A 84 13.57 -17.36 -15.35
CA ALA A 84 14.00 -18.22 -14.24
C ALA A 84 13.93 -17.52 -12.86
N GLY A 85 13.78 -16.20 -12.85
CA GLY A 85 13.99 -15.35 -11.67
C GLY A 85 15.48 -15.02 -11.44
N PRO A 86 15.80 -14.16 -10.45
CA PRO A 86 14.85 -13.41 -9.62
C PRO A 86 14.05 -12.40 -10.45
N PHE A 87 12.84 -12.09 -10.00
CA PHE A 87 11.96 -11.10 -10.62
C PHE A 87 11.94 -9.84 -9.79
N THR A 88 12.17 -8.68 -10.41
CA THR A 88 12.01 -7.38 -9.78
C THR A 88 10.72 -6.73 -10.27
N ILE A 89 9.80 -6.44 -9.36
CA ILE A 89 8.50 -5.84 -9.65
C ILE A 89 8.04 -4.98 -8.48
N ASP A 90 7.52 -3.78 -8.76
CA ASP A 90 6.85 -2.90 -7.77
C ASP A 90 7.60 -2.79 -6.43
N GLY A 91 8.92 -2.56 -6.51
CA GLY A 91 9.78 -2.40 -5.33
C GLY A 91 10.16 -3.70 -4.59
N MET A 92 9.71 -4.85 -5.09
CA MET A 92 9.97 -6.17 -4.54
C MET A 92 10.89 -7.00 -5.44
N THR A 93 11.63 -7.92 -4.81
CA THR A 93 12.39 -8.97 -5.49
C THR A 93 11.85 -10.34 -5.08
N ILE A 94 11.39 -11.12 -6.06
CA ILE A 94 10.88 -12.47 -5.86
C ILE A 94 11.92 -13.45 -6.38
N THR A 95 12.42 -14.31 -5.50
CA THR A 95 13.51 -15.25 -5.80
C THR A 95 13.00 -16.69 -5.68
N PRO A 96 12.88 -17.41 -6.80
CA PRO A 96 12.67 -18.84 -6.80
C PRO A 96 13.90 -19.60 -6.32
N SER A 97 13.67 -20.69 -5.57
CA SER A 97 14.70 -21.63 -5.16
C SER A 97 14.18 -23.06 -5.19
N GLY A 98 15.07 -24.06 -5.27
CA GLY A 98 14.70 -25.47 -5.41
C GLY A 98 14.19 -25.83 -6.80
N ALA A 99 13.58 -27.01 -6.93
CA ALA A 99 13.10 -27.54 -8.21
C ALA A 99 11.56 -27.52 -8.28
N ALA A 100 11.01 -26.78 -9.24
CA ALA A 100 9.58 -26.74 -9.53
C ALA A 100 9.20 -27.81 -10.56
N ASN A 101 7.98 -28.32 -10.44
CA ASN A 101 7.34 -29.15 -11.45
C ASN A 101 6.34 -28.32 -12.24
N ALA A 102 6.12 -28.69 -13.51
CA ALA A 102 5.12 -28.05 -14.35
C ALA A 102 3.75 -28.06 -13.65
N GLY A 103 3.11 -26.88 -13.56
CA GLY A 103 1.84 -26.71 -12.86
C GLY A 103 1.96 -26.17 -11.44
N ASP A 104 3.17 -26.12 -10.86
CA ASP A 104 3.36 -25.54 -9.53
C ASP A 104 3.03 -24.03 -9.53
N ARG A 105 2.36 -23.57 -8.49
CA ARG A 105 1.92 -22.17 -8.35
C ARG A 105 2.12 -21.62 -6.94
N PHE A 106 2.47 -20.35 -6.85
CA PHE A 106 2.73 -19.64 -5.60
C PHE A 106 1.99 -18.31 -5.62
N LEU A 107 1.31 -17.98 -4.53
CA LEU A 107 0.68 -16.68 -4.33
C LEU A 107 1.61 -15.81 -3.49
N ILE A 108 2.00 -14.66 -4.03
CA ILE A 108 2.73 -13.62 -3.32
C ILE A 108 1.71 -12.60 -2.85
N ASN A 109 1.54 -12.51 -1.54
CA ASN A 109 0.57 -11.66 -0.90
C ASN A 109 1.27 -10.53 -0.15
N THR A 110 1.04 -9.30 -0.59
CA THR A 110 1.70 -8.10 -0.08
C THR A 110 1.00 -7.52 1.16
N ALA A 111 -0.24 -7.90 1.44
CA ALA A 111 -1.05 -7.26 2.49
C ALA A 111 -1.31 -8.15 3.73
N THR A 112 -1.54 -9.45 3.55
CA THR A 112 -2.22 -10.28 4.57
C THR A 112 -1.44 -10.50 5.86
N ASN A 113 -0.10 -10.46 5.85
CA ASN A 113 0.70 -10.55 7.08
C ASN A 113 1.27 -9.20 7.54
N ALA A 114 1.39 -8.23 6.64
CA ALA A 114 2.07 -6.97 6.93
C ALA A 114 1.46 -6.21 8.12
N ALA A 115 0.14 -6.22 8.27
CA ALA A 115 -0.53 -5.57 9.41
C ALA A 115 -0.43 -6.39 10.71
N ARG A 116 -0.34 -7.73 10.62
CA ARG A 116 -0.30 -8.62 11.79
C ARG A 116 1.08 -8.66 12.45
N THR A 117 2.14 -8.51 11.66
CA THR A 117 3.52 -8.53 12.12
C THR A 117 4.14 -7.14 12.19
N PHE A 118 3.33 -6.08 12.05
CA PHE A 118 3.79 -4.71 12.22
C PHE A 118 4.13 -4.47 13.69
N ASP A 119 5.40 -4.23 13.97
CA ASP A 119 5.88 -4.04 15.34
C ASP A 119 6.94 -2.94 15.41
N VAL A 120 7.10 -2.36 16.60
CA VAL A 120 8.15 -1.38 16.88
C VAL A 120 9.47 -2.11 17.08
N ALA A 121 10.52 -1.66 16.38
CA ALA A 121 11.83 -2.31 16.40
C ALA A 121 12.82 -1.71 17.41
N PHE A 122 12.57 -0.49 17.90
CA PHE A 122 13.44 0.20 18.85
C PHE A 122 12.95 0.06 20.29
N SER A 123 13.86 0.21 21.25
CA SER A 123 13.56 0.04 22.68
C SER A 123 13.74 1.30 23.50
N ARG A 124 14.60 2.22 23.04
CA ARG A 124 14.98 3.45 23.70
C ARG A 124 14.57 4.67 22.86
N PRO A 125 13.87 5.67 23.43
CA PRO A 125 13.46 6.88 22.69
C PRO A 125 14.60 7.62 22.00
N GLU A 126 15.80 7.55 22.57
CA GLU A 126 17.01 8.14 22.03
C GLU A 126 17.50 7.52 20.71
N GLU A 127 16.99 6.34 20.31
CA GLU A 127 17.26 5.70 18.99
C GLU A 127 16.51 6.40 17.83
N ILE A 128 15.60 7.33 18.14
CA ILE A 128 14.95 8.17 17.13
C ILE A 128 15.96 9.18 16.63
N ALA A 129 16.33 9.02 15.36
CA ALA A 129 17.39 9.78 14.74
C ALA A 129 16.88 11.13 14.24
N ALA A 130 16.63 12.06 15.15
CA ALA A 130 15.99 13.34 14.86
C ALA A 130 16.90 14.35 14.13
N ALA A 131 18.22 14.26 14.34
CA ALA A 131 19.19 15.21 13.81
C ALA A 131 19.70 14.76 12.43
N SER A 132 20.12 15.70 11.59
CA SER A 132 20.91 15.37 10.40
C SER A 132 22.32 14.93 10.80
N PRO A 133 22.91 13.89 10.19
CA PRO A 133 24.26 13.43 10.51
C PRO A 133 25.34 14.37 9.95
N LEU A 134 24.95 15.26 9.02
CA LEU A 134 25.83 16.28 8.44
C LEU A 134 25.39 17.69 8.86
N ARG A 135 26.39 18.55 9.03
CA ARG A 135 26.22 19.99 9.29
C ARG A 135 27.01 20.77 8.25
N VAL A 136 26.47 21.93 7.89
CA VAL A 136 27.10 22.86 6.96
C VAL A 136 27.43 24.16 7.67
N ASP A 137 28.55 24.76 7.30
CA ASP A 137 29.08 25.97 7.91
C ASP A 137 29.77 26.85 6.88
N ALA A 138 29.51 28.16 6.95
CA ALA A 138 30.36 29.16 6.32
C ALA A 138 31.51 29.53 7.26
N ASN A 139 32.73 29.62 6.72
CA ASN A 139 33.87 30.03 7.53
C ASN A 139 33.71 31.48 8.01
N ALA A 140 33.92 31.71 9.31
CA ALA A 140 33.75 33.02 9.93
C ALA A 140 34.70 34.10 9.40
N SER A 141 35.75 33.70 8.66
CA SER A 141 36.67 34.62 7.98
C SER A 141 36.23 35.00 6.56
N ASN A 142 35.12 34.43 6.06
CA ASN A 142 34.58 34.79 4.76
C ASN A 142 34.21 36.27 4.73
N VAL A 143 34.46 36.91 3.58
CA VAL A 143 34.17 38.33 3.35
C VAL A 143 32.92 38.50 2.49
N GLY A 144 32.60 37.52 1.65
CA GLY A 144 31.36 37.47 0.89
C GLY A 144 30.15 37.05 1.73
N THR A 145 28.99 37.00 1.07
CA THR A 145 27.70 36.65 1.69
C THR A 145 27.25 35.24 1.32
N ALA A 146 28.18 34.37 0.95
CA ALA A 146 27.83 33.03 0.50
C ALA A 146 27.32 32.19 1.66
N GLU A 147 26.18 31.54 1.44
CA GLU A 147 25.56 30.61 2.38
C GLU A 147 25.47 29.22 1.76
N ILE A 148 25.46 28.21 2.62
CA ILE A 148 25.28 26.81 2.24
C ILE A 148 24.14 26.22 3.06
N SER A 149 23.27 25.46 2.40
CA SER A 149 22.23 24.68 3.06
C SER A 149 22.30 23.23 2.61
N LEU A 150 22.07 22.31 3.56
CA LEU A 150 21.93 20.89 3.27
C LEU A 150 20.48 20.63 2.86
N GLN A 151 20.27 20.16 1.64
CA GLN A 151 18.93 19.93 1.07
C GLN A 151 18.46 18.51 1.36
N SER A 152 19.29 17.52 1.04
CA SER A 152 18.97 16.11 1.29
C SER A 152 20.21 15.25 1.37
N LEU A 153 20.03 14.06 1.95
CA LEU A 153 21.00 12.99 2.03
C LEU A 153 20.31 11.72 1.52
N SER A 154 20.82 11.11 0.45
CA SER A 154 20.21 9.90 -0.12
C SER A 154 20.69 8.60 0.52
N ASP A 155 21.90 8.60 1.08
CA ASP A 155 22.54 7.41 1.65
C ASP A 155 23.54 7.79 2.76
N THR A 156 23.70 6.93 3.76
CA THR A 156 24.58 7.15 4.92
C THR A 156 25.78 6.19 4.99
N SER A 157 25.98 5.32 4.01
CA SER A 157 27.08 4.34 3.97
C SER A 157 28.47 4.97 3.94
N ALA A 158 28.58 6.20 3.42
CA ALA A 158 29.82 6.97 3.42
C ALA A 158 30.08 7.72 4.75
N LEU A 159 29.19 7.61 5.74
CA LEU A 159 29.31 8.29 7.02
C LEU A 159 29.88 7.38 8.13
N PRO A 160 30.62 7.94 9.10
CA PRO A 160 31.02 9.34 9.21
C PRO A 160 32.08 9.73 8.15
N LEU A 161 32.07 10.99 7.72
CA LEU A 161 33.08 11.53 6.82
C LEU A 161 34.47 11.43 7.48
N ALA A 162 35.46 10.95 6.74
CA ALA A 162 36.86 10.88 7.20
C ALA A 162 37.48 12.26 7.45
N SER A 163 37.04 13.26 6.69
CA SER A 163 37.37 14.68 6.85
C SER A 163 36.21 15.54 6.37
N ALA A 164 36.09 16.78 6.83
CA ALA A 164 35.09 17.69 6.28
C ALA A 164 35.33 17.91 4.77
N ALA A 165 34.26 18.06 4.00
CA ALA A 165 34.34 18.57 2.64
C ALA A 165 34.36 20.10 2.69
N VAL A 166 35.25 20.71 1.92
CA VAL A 166 35.42 22.18 1.87
C VAL A 166 35.26 22.63 0.44
N LEU A 167 34.34 23.56 0.24
CA LEU A 167 34.07 24.27 -1.00
C LEU A 167 34.73 25.64 -0.88
N THR A 168 35.82 25.86 -1.61
CA THR A 168 36.51 27.15 -1.65
C THR A 168 36.16 27.87 -2.95
N PHE A 169 35.63 29.09 -2.86
CA PHE A 169 35.34 29.89 -4.03
C PHE A 169 36.64 30.39 -4.67
N ASP A 170 36.72 30.23 -5.99
CA ASP A 170 37.82 30.70 -6.82
C ASP A 170 37.22 31.32 -8.11
N PRO A 171 37.51 32.59 -8.43
CA PRO A 171 37.07 33.24 -9.66
C PRO A 171 37.49 32.54 -10.96
N ASP A 172 38.51 31.67 -10.89
CA ASP A 172 39.08 30.91 -11.99
C ASP A 172 38.95 29.38 -11.77
N ALA A 173 38.04 28.92 -10.89
CA ALA A 173 37.88 27.50 -10.50
C ALA A 173 37.73 26.52 -11.68
N LEU A 174 37.08 26.94 -12.78
CA LEU A 174 36.87 26.13 -13.99
C LEU A 174 37.71 26.60 -15.19
N GLY A 175 38.73 27.43 -14.94
CA GLY A 175 39.57 28.07 -15.94
C GLY A 175 39.48 29.59 -15.88
N ALA A 176 40.37 30.28 -16.59
CA ALA A 176 40.50 31.73 -16.53
C ALA A 176 39.18 32.45 -16.85
N GLY A 177 38.67 33.21 -15.87
CA GLY A 177 37.42 33.96 -15.88
C GLY A 177 36.16 33.14 -15.66
N VAL A 178 36.26 31.87 -15.25
CA VAL A 178 35.12 30.99 -15.01
C VAL A 178 35.00 30.67 -13.51
N PRO A 179 34.16 31.40 -12.77
CA PRO A 179 34.06 31.28 -11.32
C PRO A 179 33.38 29.96 -10.90
N GLY A 180 33.75 29.49 -9.71
CA GLY A 180 33.14 28.33 -9.11
C GLY A 180 33.71 27.97 -7.74
N PHE A 181 33.25 26.85 -7.19
CA PHE A 181 33.78 26.29 -5.95
C PHE A 181 34.69 25.11 -6.26
N VAL A 182 35.93 25.16 -5.79
CA VAL A 182 36.82 24.00 -5.78
C VAL A 182 36.48 23.15 -4.56
N VAL A 183 36.06 21.91 -4.81
CA VAL A 183 35.71 20.94 -3.76
C VAL A 183 36.95 20.16 -3.34
N SER A 184 37.20 20.09 -2.04
CA SER A 184 38.28 19.31 -1.43
C SER A 184 37.80 18.56 -0.18
N GLY A 185 38.57 17.57 0.28
CA GLY A 185 38.28 16.84 1.52
C GLY A 185 37.39 15.61 1.33
N GLY A 186 36.43 15.43 2.24
CA GLY A 186 35.73 14.15 2.44
C GLY A 186 34.64 13.78 1.43
N LEU A 187 34.27 14.68 0.51
CA LEU A 187 33.31 14.42 -0.55
C LEU A 187 33.94 14.73 -1.91
N THR A 188 33.63 13.89 -2.90
CA THR A 188 34.12 14.06 -4.28
C THR A 188 33.05 14.73 -5.14
N GLY A 189 33.41 15.78 -5.88
CA GLY A 189 32.47 16.46 -6.79
C GLY A 189 33.09 17.28 -7.92
N GLY A 190 34.42 17.38 -7.97
CA GLY A 190 35.10 18.30 -8.90
C GLY A 190 34.76 19.78 -8.62
N PRO A 191 35.29 20.72 -9.42
CA PRO A 191 34.89 22.10 -9.34
C PRO A 191 33.40 22.27 -9.69
N LEU A 192 32.67 23.00 -8.86
CA LEU A 192 31.26 23.32 -9.07
C LEU A 192 31.16 24.68 -9.75
N ALA A 193 30.52 24.75 -10.91
CA ALA A 193 30.29 26.03 -11.58
C ALA A 193 29.33 26.89 -10.74
N TYR A 194 29.76 28.09 -10.36
CA TYR A 194 28.95 29.04 -9.61
C TYR A 194 29.35 30.46 -9.99
N ASN A 195 28.42 31.18 -10.61
CA ASN A 195 28.62 32.57 -11.00
C ASN A 195 27.85 33.50 -10.06
N PRO A 196 28.53 34.26 -9.17
CA PRO A 196 27.86 35.13 -8.21
C PRO A 196 26.95 36.20 -8.84
N ALA A 197 27.11 36.52 -10.13
CA ALA A 197 26.26 37.48 -10.82
C ALA A 197 24.90 36.92 -11.26
N THR A 198 24.78 35.59 -11.39
CA THR A 198 23.56 34.92 -11.86
C THR A 198 22.98 33.93 -10.87
N ASP A 199 23.81 33.42 -9.97
CA ASP A 199 23.52 32.25 -9.12
C ASP A 199 23.31 32.66 -7.65
N SER A 200 23.31 33.97 -7.36
CA SER A 200 23.17 34.50 -6.00
C SER A 200 21.86 34.13 -5.31
N ASP A 201 20.82 33.83 -6.10
CA ASP A 201 19.51 33.41 -5.59
C ASP A 201 19.49 31.95 -5.11
N GLY A 202 20.51 31.16 -5.43
CA GLY A 202 20.64 29.76 -5.03
C GLY A 202 20.82 28.80 -6.20
N VAL A 203 21.81 27.92 -6.10
CA VAL A 203 22.04 26.81 -7.04
C VAL A 203 22.29 25.53 -6.25
N SER A 204 21.61 24.46 -6.66
CA SER A 204 21.76 23.13 -6.07
C SER A 204 22.91 22.36 -6.71
N PHE A 205 23.70 21.68 -5.88
CA PHE A 205 24.76 20.77 -6.30
C PHE A 205 24.62 19.42 -5.61
N THR A 206 25.06 18.37 -6.28
CA THR A 206 25.11 17.02 -5.73
C THR A 206 26.55 16.56 -5.61
N LEU A 207 26.95 16.21 -4.40
CA LEU A 207 28.29 15.76 -4.02
C LEU A 207 28.18 14.33 -3.49
N GLY A 208 28.24 13.33 -4.38
CA GLY A 208 27.92 11.94 -4.03
C GLY A 208 26.45 11.83 -3.64
N ASP A 209 26.17 11.40 -2.41
CA ASP A 209 24.82 11.23 -1.84
C ASP A 209 24.28 12.48 -1.14
N VAL A 210 25.05 13.57 -1.15
CA VAL A 210 24.71 14.81 -0.46
C VAL A 210 24.22 15.84 -1.48
N SER A 211 22.97 16.28 -1.32
CA SER A 211 22.43 17.42 -2.05
C SER A 211 22.56 18.68 -1.20
N ILE A 212 23.16 19.72 -1.76
CA ILE A 212 23.34 21.02 -1.13
C ILE A 212 22.79 22.11 -2.02
N GLU A 213 22.50 23.26 -1.43
CA GLU A 213 22.26 24.50 -2.16
C GLU A 213 23.23 25.56 -1.66
N VAL A 214 23.80 26.31 -2.59
CA VAL A 214 24.70 27.42 -2.30
C VAL A 214 24.07 28.70 -2.88
N SER A 215 24.02 29.75 -2.08
CA SER A 215 23.46 31.05 -2.44
C SER A 215 24.38 32.19 -2.01
N GLY A 216 24.06 33.42 -2.40
CA GLY A 216 24.80 34.62 -2.03
C GLY A 216 25.94 35.00 -2.97
N VAL A 217 26.83 35.88 -2.51
CA VAL A 217 27.92 36.42 -3.34
C VAL A 217 29.25 36.14 -2.65
N PRO A 218 29.92 35.02 -2.96
CA PRO A 218 31.25 34.71 -2.42
C PRO A 218 32.32 35.65 -2.99
N GLN A 219 33.38 35.85 -2.21
CA GLN A 219 34.64 36.45 -2.64
C GLN A 219 35.74 35.39 -2.76
N ASP A 220 36.80 35.71 -3.50
CA ASP A 220 37.95 34.83 -3.69
C ASP A 220 38.52 34.32 -2.35
N GLY A 221 38.61 32.99 -2.20
CA GLY A 221 39.06 32.33 -0.99
C GLY A 221 37.99 32.11 0.09
N ASP A 222 36.76 32.59 -0.09
CA ASP A 222 35.65 32.24 0.80
C ASP A 222 35.44 30.73 0.81
N SER A 223 35.17 30.17 1.99
CA SER A 223 35.04 28.73 2.18
C SER A 223 33.76 28.34 2.89
N LEU A 224 33.08 27.33 2.34
CA LEU A 224 31.91 26.67 2.89
C LEU A 224 32.31 25.23 3.20
N SER A 225 31.78 24.65 4.27
CA SER A 225 32.16 23.31 4.70
C SER A 225 30.97 22.43 5.01
N ILE A 226 31.15 21.12 4.79
CA ILE A 226 30.21 20.07 5.13
C ILE A 226 30.96 19.07 6.01
N GLY A 227 30.51 18.88 7.23
CA GLY A 227 31.16 18.01 8.21
C GLY A 227 30.18 17.15 8.99
N ASN A 228 30.72 16.18 9.74
CA ASN A 228 29.92 15.36 10.65
C ASN A 228 29.30 16.22 11.75
N ASN A 229 28.04 15.98 12.07
CA ASN A 229 27.31 16.72 13.09
C ASN A 229 27.62 16.19 14.51
N SER A 230 28.83 16.42 15.00
CA SER A 230 29.29 15.92 16.32
C SER A 230 28.62 16.57 17.53
N GLY A 231 27.66 17.48 17.34
CA GLY A 231 26.98 18.24 18.39
C GLY A 231 25.50 18.49 18.10
N GLY A 232 24.84 17.57 17.39
CA GLY A 232 23.46 17.70 16.90
C GLY A 232 22.36 17.78 17.97
N VAL A 233 22.69 18.09 19.23
CA VAL A 233 21.72 18.29 20.30
C VAL A 233 20.86 19.50 19.96
N GLY A 234 19.57 19.27 19.73
CA GLY A 234 18.60 20.29 19.31
C GLY A 234 18.40 20.41 17.79
N ASP A 235 19.16 19.68 16.98
CA ASP A 235 18.89 19.55 15.54
C ASP A 235 17.71 18.59 15.33
N ASN A 236 16.68 19.05 14.63
CA ASN A 236 15.46 18.30 14.34
C ASN A 236 15.19 18.16 12.83
N ARG A 237 16.20 18.39 11.97
CA ARG A 237 16.02 18.38 10.51
C ARG A 237 15.52 17.03 9.99
N ASN A 238 16.02 15.92 10.53
CA ASN A 238 15.54 14.59 10.12
C ASN A 238 14.15 14.27 10.69
N ALA A 239 13.84 14.75 11.89
CA ALA A 239 12.49 14.64 12.44
C ALA A 239 11.46 15.45 11.62
N LEU A 240 11.85 16.62 11.10
CA LEU A 240 11.02 17.40 10.17
C LEU A 240 10.80 16.62 8.87
N ALA A 241 11.87 16.12 8.26
CA ALA A 241 11.77 15.28 7.05
C ALA A 241 10.90 14.03 7.27
N MET A 242 10.97 13.42 8.46
CA MET A 242 10.11 12.29 8.84
C MET A 242 8.65 12.69 8.99
N SER A 243 8.36 13.89 9.50
CA SER A 243 7.00 14.45 9.54
C SER A 243 6.44 14.66 8.13
N ASP A 244 7.28 15.13 7.21
CA ASP A 244 6.87 15.43 5.83
C ASP A 244 6.47 14.16 5.04
N LEU A 245 6.92 12.96 5.47
CA LEU A 245 6.47 11.68 4.89
C LEU A 245 4.95 11.48 4.97
N GLN A 246 4.27 12.13 5.91
CA GLN A 246 2.81 12.04 6.04
C GLN A 246 2.08 12.58 4.80
N THR A 247 2.65 13.61 4.17
CA THR A 247 2.04 14.38 3.09
C THR A 247 2.79 14.30 1.77
N ASN A 248 4.08 13.93 1.79
CA ASN A 248 4.87 13.75 0.59
C ASN A 248 4.48 12.46 -0.13
N ASP A 249 4.54 12.50 -1.45
CA ASP A 249 4.27 11.35 -2.31
C ASP A 249 5.46 10.38 -2.28
N VAL A 250 5.42 9.44 -1.33
CA VAL A 250 6.49 8.47 -1.08
C VAL A 250 6.07 7.02 -1.31
N LEU A 251 4.84 6.79 -1.74
CA LEU A 251 4.29 5.46 -2.03
C LEU A 251 3.77 5.36 -3.47
N ARG A 252 3.55 4.12 -3.93
CA ARG A 252 2.96 3.79 -5.25
C ARG A 252 3.71 4.41 -6.44
N GLY A 253 5.03 4.36 -6.42
CA GLY A 253 5.89 5.00 -7.42
C GLY A 253 5.98 6.51 -7.24
N SER A 254 5.96 6.97 -5.98
CA SER A 254 6.02 8.39 -5.60
C SER A 254 4.86 9.22 -6.17
N THR A 255 3.65 8.68 -6.11
CA THR A 255 2.42 9.38 -6.56
C THR A 255 1.34 9.45 -5.50
N ALA A 256 1.62 9.00 -4.28
CA ALA A 256 0.67 9.00 -3.18
C ALA A 256 1.36 9.14 -1.83
N SER A 257 0.78 9.96 -0.96
CA SER A 257 1.18 10.08 0.44
C SER A 257 0.59 8.97 1.30
N PHE A 258 1.01 8.91 2.57
CA PHE A 258 0.38 8.01 3.55
C PHE A 258 -1.11 8.30 3.73
N SER A 259 -1.46 9.58 3.70
CA SER A 259 -2.84 10.05 3.85
C SER A 259 -3.70 9.65 2.66
N ASP A 260 -3.16 9.72 1.44
CA ASP A 260 -3.88 9.32 0.22
C ASP A 260 -4.15 7.83 0.18
N VAL A 261 -3.14 7.01 0.48
CA VAL A 261 -3.28 5.55 0.49
C VAL A 261 -4.31 5.12 1.53
N TYR A 262 -4.28 5.71 2.74
CA TYR A 262 -5.26 5.40 3.77
C TYR A 262 -6.67 5.89 3.41
N GLY A 263 -6.79 7.12 2.90
CA GLY A 263 -8.07 7.68 2.45
C GLY A 263 -8.71 6.87 1.32
N GLY A 264 -7.90 6.44 0.35
CA GLY A 264 -8.32 5.56 -0.75
C GLY A 264 -8.85 4.22 -0.26
N LEU A 265 -8.15 3.57 0.68
CA LEU A 265 -8.61 2.30 1.26
C LEU A 265 -9.97 2.44 1.95
N VAL A 266 -10.18 3.51 2.74
CA VAL A 266 -11.46 3.77 3.41
C VAL A 266 -12.57 4.03 2.37
N ALA A 267 -12.27 4.79 1.32
CA ALA A 267 -13.20 5.06 0.24
C ALA A 267 -13.60 3.78 -0.52
N ASP A 268 -12.64 2.90 -0.84
CA ASP A 268 -12.89 1.63 -1.54
C ASP A 268 -13.79 0.69 -0.73
N ILE A 269 -13.56 0.60 0.58
CA ILE A 269 -14.43 -0.14 1.51
C ILE A 269 -15.83 0.47 1.51
N GLY A 270 -15.94 1.80 1.58
CA GLY A 270 -17.22 2.52 1.55
C GLY A 270 -18.02 2.25 0.27
N VAL A 271 -17.36 2.32 -0.90
CA VAL A 271 -17.98 2.03 -2.20
C VAL A 271 -18.41 0.56 -2.28
N SER A 272 -17.58 -0.36 -1.80
CA SER A 272 -17.87 -1.80 -1.82
C SER A 272 -19.06 -2.15 -0.91
N ALA A 273 -19.11 -1.56 0.29
CA ALA A 273 -20.23 -1.71 1.21
C ALA A 273 -21.53 -1.15 0.62
N GLN A 274 -21.48 0.05 0.03
CA GLN A 274 -22.64 0.65 -0.63
C GLN A 274 -23.15 -0.22 -1.78
N ARG A 275 -22.24 -0.78 -2.59
CA ARG A 275 -22.59 -1.70 -3.68
C ARG A 275 -23.24 -2.97 -3.15
N ALA A 276 -22.67 -3.59 -2.12
CA ALA A 276 -23.21 -4.79 -1.49
C ALA A 276 -24.60 -4.53 -0.89
N GLN A 277 -24.80 -3.38 -0.23
CA GLN A 277 -26.09 -3.00 0.34
C GLN A 277 -27.15 -2.80 -0.74
N ASN A 278 -26.82 -2.12 -1.83
CA ASN A 278 -27.74 -1.94 -2.95
C ASN A 278 -28.12 -3.29 -3.57
N SER A 279 -27.14 -4.18 -3.76
CA SER A 279 -27.39 -5.54 -4.26
C SER A 279 -28.30 -6.33 -3.32
N ALA A 280 -28.04 -6.28 -2.02
CA ALA A 280 -28.87 -6.95 -1.01
C ALA A 280 -30.32 -6.43 -1.03
N ASN A 281 -30.51 -5.11 -1.17
CA ASN A 281 -31.84 -4.51 -1.28
C ASN A 281 -32.58 -4.99 -2.55
N SER A 282 -31.89 -5.05 -3.69
CA SER A 282 -32.46 -5.56 -4.94
C SER A 282 -32.86 -7.04 -4.85
N GLU A 283 -31.99 -7.88 -4.29
CA GLU A 283 -32.28 -9.30 -4.07
C GLU A 283 -33.43 -9.51 -3.07
N GLN A 284 -33.54 -8.66 -2.06
CA GLN A 284 -34.65 -8.69 -1.11
C GLN A 284 -36.00 -8.40 -1.81
N VAL A 285 -36.04 -7.39 -2.69
CA VAL A 285 -37.25 -7.08 -3.47
C VAL A 285 -37.63 -8.25 -4.38
N LEU A 286 -36.66 -8.85 -5.07
CA LEU A 286 -36.90 -10.01 -5.94
C LEU A 286 -37.42 -11.22 -5.14
N LEU A 287 -36.86 -11.45 -3.95
CA LEU A 287 -37.31 -12.51 -3.05
C LEU A 287 -38.76 -12.29 -2.60
N ASP A 288 -39.13 -11.06 -2.25
CA ASP A 288 -40.47 -10.73 -1.79
C ASP A 288 -41.50 -10.86 -2.93
N GLU A 289 -41.14 -10.47 -4.16
CA GLU A 289 -41.96 -10.69 -5.36
C GLU A 289 -42.13 -12.19 -5.66
N ALA A 290 -41.05 -12.97 -5.60
CA ALA A 290 -41.10 -14.42 -5.82
C ALA A 290 -41.96 -15.14 -4.76
N LYS A 291 -41.91 -14.69 -3.50
CA LYS A 291 -42.79 -15.19 -2.42
C LYS A 291 -44.24 -14.84 -2.70
N ALA A 292 -44.55 -13.59 -3.06
CA ALA A 292 -45.91 -13.17 -3.38
C ALA A 292 -46.49 -13.95 -4.58
N ALA A 293 -45.68 -14.19 -5.62
CA ALA A 293 -46.06 -15.00 -6.77
C ALA A 293 -46.26 -16.48 -6.41
N LYS A 294 -45.43 -17.04 -5.52
CA LYS A 294 -45.63 -18.40 -5.01
C LYS A 294 -46.91 -18.49 -4.19
N GLU A 295 -47.17 -17.52 -3.32
CA GLU A 295 -48.38 -17.44 -2.51
C GLU A 295 -49.65 -17.23 -3.35
N SER A 296 -49.58 -16.55 -4.50
CA SER A 296 -50.76 -16.42 -5.38
C SER A 296 -51.11 -17.73 -6.10
N VAL A 297 -50.13 -18.60 -6.37
CA VAL A 297 -50.34 -19.91 -7.01
C VAL A 297 -50.63 -21.03 -6.00
N SER A 298 -49.96 -21.03 -4.85
CA SER A 298 -50.19 -22.00 -3.75
C SER A 298 -51.21 -21.52 -2.71
N GLY A 299 -51.72 -20.30 -2.86
CA GLY A 299 -52.68 -19.69 -1.95
C GLY A 299 -54.05 -20.32 -2.12
N VAL A 300 -54.53 -20.96 -1.06
CA VAL A 300 -55.90 -21.44 -0.97
C VAL A 300 -56.81 -20.22 -0.79
N ASN A 301 -57.71 -19.98 -1.75
CA ASN A 301 -58.72 -18.94 -1.60
C ASN A 301 -59.82 -19.44 -0.64
N LEU A 302 -59.75 -18.99 0.62
CA LEU A 302 -60.69 -19.40 1.68
C LEU A 302 -62.15 -19.09 1.34
N ASP A 303 -62.42 -18.06 0.53
CA ASP A 303 -63.78 -17.74 0.09
C ASP A 303 -64.29 -18.75 -0.96
N GLU A 304 -63.40 -19.21 -1.85
CA GLU A 304 -63.71 -20.25 -2.83
C GLU A 304 -63.84 -21.64 -2.16
N GLU A 305 -62.98 -21.95 -1.19
CA GLU A 305 -63.14 -23.15 -0.37
C GLU A 305 -64.41 -23.10 0.48
N ALA A 306 -64.77 -21.94 1.07
CA ALA A 306 -66.01 -21.77 1.82
C ALA A 306 -67.25 -21.89 0.92
N ALA A 307 -67.22 -21.33 -0.29
CA ALA A 307 -68.30 -21.48 -1.27
C ALA A 307 -68.45 -22.94 -1.72
N ASN A 308 -67.32 -23.64 -1.97
CA ASN A 308 -67.32 -25.06 -2.29
C ASN A 308 -67.82 -25.90 -1.11
N LEU A 309 -67.43 -25.56 0.12
CA LEU A 309 -67.89 -26.23 1.34
C LEU A 309 -69.39 -26.05 1.55
N LEU A 310 -69.93 -24.84 1.37
CA LEU A 310 -71.37 -24.58 1.39
C LEU A 310 -72.09 -25.37 0.27
N ARG A 311 -71.53 -25.41 -0.93
CA ARG A 311 -72.06 -26.21 -2.05
C ARG A 311 -72.09 -27.69 -1.72
N PHE A 312 -71.03 -28.24 -1.12
CA PHE A 312 -70.96 -29.63 -0.69
C PHE A 312 -71.93 -29.92 0.46
N GLN A 313 -72.11 -28.99 1.40
CA GLN A 313 -73.12 -29.11 2.45
C GLN A 313 -74.55 -29.13 1.89
N GLN A 314 -74.86 -28.24 0.95
CA GLN A 314 -76.16 -28.22 0.26
C GLN A 314 -76.40 -29.47 -0.57
N ALA A 315 -75.39 -29.94 -1.31
CA ALA A 315 -75.47 -31.19 -2.07
C ALA A 315 -75.67 -32.41 -1.16
N TYR A 316 -75.02 -32.45 0.01
CA TYR A 316 -75.20 -33.51 1.00
C TYR A 316 -76.60 -33.48 1.61
N GLN A 317 -77.12 -32.30 1.96
CA GLN A 317 -78.49 -32.13 2.46
C GLN A 317 -79.53 -32.55 1.41
N ALA A 318 -79.34 -32.15 0.15
CA ALA A 318 -80.19 -32.56 -0.97
C ALA A 318 -80.15 -34.08 -1.19
N ALA A 319 -78.97 -34.70 -1.16
CA ALA A 319 -78.82 -36.15 -1.26
C ALA A 319 -79.52 -36.87 -0.10
N ALA A 320 -79.40 -36.36 1.13
CA ALA A 320 -80.09 -36.89 2.30
C ALA A 320 -81.63 -36.77 2.18
N GLN A 321 -82.13 -35.66 1.62
CA GLN A 321 -83.56 -35.50 1.32
C GLN A 321 -84.03 -36.46 0.22
N VAL A 322 -83.25 -36.67 -0.84
CA VAL A 322 -83.56 -37.66 -1.89
C VAL A 322 -83.62 -39.07 -1.30
N ILE A 323 -82.70 -39.43 -0.41
CA ILE A 323 -82.71 -40.71 0.31
C ILE A 323 -83.97 -40.82 1.18
N THR A 324 -84.34 -39.74 1.88
CA THR A 324 -85.54 -39.71 2.74
C THR A 324 -86.81 -39.85 1.92
N VAL A 325 -86.92 -39.16 0.78
CA VAL A 325 -88.07 -39.26 -0.13
C VAL A 325 -88.11 -40.65 -0.78
N ALA A 326 -86.96 -41.21 -1.16
CA ALA A 326 -86.88 -42.57 -1.68
C ALA A 326 -87.31 -43.60 -0.62
N ASP A 327 -86.89 -43.46 0.63
CA ASP A 327 -87.32 -44.31 1.75
C ASP A 327 -88.82 -44.17 2.01
N GLN A 328 -89.36 -42.95 2.01
CA GLN A 328 -90.81 -42.71 2.10
C GLN A 328 -91.59 -43.32 0.94
N MET A 329 -91.09 -43.21 -0.30
CA MET A 329 -91.68 -43.84 -1.48
C MET A 329 -91.62 -45.36 -1.36
N PHE A 330 -90.51 -45.93 -0.90
CA PHE A 330 -90.38 -47.37 -0.63
C PHE A 330 -91.38 -47.85 0.42
N GLN A 331 -91.51 -47.14 1.55
CA GLN A 331 -92.49 -47.46 2.59
C GLN A 331 -93.95 -47.30 2.11
N THR A 332 -94.22 -46.29 1.27
CA THR A 332 -95.54 -46.08 0.66
C THR A 332 -95.88 -47.20 -0.32
N LEU A 333 -94.91 -47.62 -1.16
CA LEU A 333 -95.09 -48.78 -2.04
C LEU A 333 -95.29 -50.06 -1.23
N LEU A 334 -94.48 -50.30 -0.20
CA LEU A 334 -94.62 -51.46 0.69
C LEU A 334 -95.99 -51.51 1.36
N SER A 335 -96.50 -50.37 1.83
CA SER A 335 -97.81 -50.28 2.49
C SER A 335 -98.98 -50.38 1.51
N ALA A 336 -98.86 -49.86 0.28
CA ALA A 336 -99.86 -49.98 -0.78
C ALA A 336 -99.98 -51.41 -1.35
N THR A 337 -98.87 -52.16 -1.45
CA THR A 337 -98.87 -53.58 -1.87
C THR A 337 -99.22 -54.55 -0.74
N ARG A 338 -99.40 -54.07 0.50
CA ARG A 338 -99.81 -54.88 1.65
C ARG A 338 -101.33 -55.04 1.66
N ARG A 339 -101.85 -55.81 0.70
CA ARG A 339 -103.19 -56.42 0.73
C ARG A 339 -103.12 -57.82 0.18
#